data_AF-A0A2S6S6C0-F1
#
_entry.id   AF-A0A2S6S6C0-F1
#
_cell.length_a   1.000
_cell.length_b   1.000
_cell.length_c   1.000
_cell.angle_alpha   90.00
_cell.angle_beta   90.00
_cell.angle_gamma   90.00
#
_symmetry.space_group_name_H-M   'P 1'
#
loop_
_entity.id
_entity.type
_entity.pdbx_description
1 polymer ?
#
loop_
_entity_poly.entity_id
_entity_poly.type
_entity_poly.pdbx_seq_one_letter_code
_entity_poly.pdbx_strand_id
1 'polypeptide(L)'
;MKKDLLSRLNEGPVLCAEGYLFAMERRGYLSAGGFVPEVVLEHPDVLMQLHREFIRAGSDIVQAFTYYGHREKLRLIGKEDLLEPLQKNALKIAFDTAKEFPELNLMVCGDVANTNIFNPDDKQSHKECQKMYEEQVMWAKEAGVDFIVAETINFVGEMEIALKTIKDEGLIAITNFAIPKGDVTREGLKPEDACKMMEDQGADVVGLNCYRGPKMTMKLLPKIREKVSCHVAALPVPYRTTEEYPGFLNQPKEIVDSECTCIPGDNAFPVALDNLYCNRFEMAEFAIECRNKNINFIGICCGAEPHHVREMAVALGRKPISYKYYPDISRHWLHGKDESFLKINTDLSKEY
;
A
#
# COMPACT_ATOMS: atom_id res chain seq x y z
N MET A 1 4.26 27.83 3.55
CA MET A 1 4.00 26.89 4.67
C MET A 1 3.74 25.52 4.07
N LYS A 2 4.31 24.45 4.65
CA LYS A 2 3.99 23.06 4.28
C LYS A 2 2.50 22.84 4.56
N LYS A 3 1.72 22.43 3.55
CA LYS A 3 0.30 22.09 3.73
C LYS A 3 0.21 20.74 4.44
N ASP A 4 -0.71 20.63 5.40
CA ASP A 4 -1.03 19.34 6.01
C ASP A 4 -1.76 18.40 5.02
N LEU A 5 -1.97 17.15 5.42
CA LEU A 5 -2.59 16.13 4.58
C LEU A 5 -3.99 16.56 4.11
N LEU A 6 -4.83 17.04 5.03
CA LEU A 6 -6.22 17.39 4.73
C LEU A 6 -6.33 18.54 3.73
N SER A 7 -5.48 19.56 3.89
CA SER A 7 -5.39 20.68 2.94
C SER A 7 -5.01 20.20 1.54
N ARG A 8 -4.09 19.23 1.44
CA ARG A 8 -3.70 18.64 0.14
C ARG A 8 -4.82 17.80 -0.47
N LEU A 9 -5.50 16.98 0.33
CA LEU A 9 -6.62 16.15 -0.13
C LEU A 9 -7.83 16.98 -0.58
N ASN A 10 -8.03 18.18 -0.02
CA ASN A 10 -9.03 19.13 -0.48
C ASN A 10 -8.72 19.71 -1.87
N GLU A 11 -7.45 19.75 -2.27
CA GLU A 11 -7.01 20.27 -3.57
C GLU A 11 -7.03 19.21 -4.67
N GLY A 12 -6.98 17.94 -4.30
CA GLY A 12 -7.10 16.81 -5.21
C GLY A 12 -6.37 15.58 -4.70
N PRO A 13 -6.15 14.59 -5.58
CA PRO A 13 -5.53 13.35 -5.18
C PRO A 13 -4.11 13.52 -4.61
N VAL A 14 -3.80 12.72 -3.60
CA VAL A 14 -2.48 12.50 -2.98
C VAL A 14 -2.14 11.02 -3.19
N LEU A 15 -0.93 10.74 -3.68
CA LEU A 15 -0.45 9.38 -3.95
C LEU A 15 0.39 8.82 -2.80
N CYS A 16 0.03 7.64 -2.30
CA CYS A 16 0.84 6.87 -1.35
C CYS A 16 1.27 5.53 -1.96
N ALA A 17 2.57 5.31 -2.09
CA ALA A 17 3.11 4.02 -2.48
C ALA A 17 3.48 3.19 -1.23
N GLU A 18 2.92 1.99 -1.14
CA GLU A 18 3.23 0.99 -0.11
C GLU A 18 3.87 -0.24 -0.77
N GLY A 19 3.61 -1.45 -0.25
CA GLY A 19 4.00 -2.71 -0.87
C GLY A 19 5.44 -3.14 -0.63
N TYR A 20 6.13 -2.50 0.33
CA TYR A 20 7.53 -2.74 0.68
C TYR A 20 7.85 -4.22 0.94
N LEU A 21 6.95 -4.97 1.61
CA LEU A 21 7.15 -6.40 1.90
C LEU A 21 7.47 -7.23 0.66
N PHE A 22 6.62 -7.14 -0.36
CA PHE A 22 6.74 -7.96 -1.57
C PHE A 22 7.87 -7.45 -2.46
N ALA A 23 8.09 -6.14 -2.49
CA ALA A 23 9.23 -5.57 -3.21
C ALA A 23 10.56 -6.03 -2.61
N MET A 24 10.67 -6.11 -1.28
CA MET A 24 11.89 -6.58 -0.59
C MET A 24 12.08 -8.08 -0.71
N GLU A 25 11.00 -8.86 -0.64
CA GLU A 25 11.03 -10.31 -0.86
C GLU A 25 11.55 -10.63 -2.27
N ARG A 26 10.98 -10.01 -3.31
CA ARG A 26 11.39 -10.19 -4.72
C ARG A 26 12.82 -9.73 -5.01
N ARG A 27 13.34 -8.80 -4.21
CA ARG A 27 14.73 -8.34 -4.27
C ARG A 27 15.70 -9.23 -3.48
N GLY A 28 15.20 -10.21 -2.73
CA GLY A 28 15.99 -11.15 -1.94
C GLY A 28 16.41 -10.66 -0.55
N TYR A 29 15.72 -9.67 0.01
CA TYR A 29 16.06 -9.06 1.31
C TYR A 29 15.04 -9.35 2.42
N LEU A 30 14.04 -10.17 2.14
CA LEU A 30 13.03 -10.58 3.10
C LEU A 30 12.50 -11.97 2.74
N SER A 31 12.07 -12.75 3.73
CA SER A 31 11.48 -14.07 3.51
C SER A 31 9.95 -14.04 3.53
N ALA A 32 9.33 -14.61 2.50
CA ALA A 32 7.89 -14.87 2.50
C ALA A 32 7.47 -15.80 3.66
N GLY A 33 6.33 -15.51 4.28
CA GLY A 33 5.80 -16.22 5.45
C GLY A 33 5.94 -15.39 6.72
N GLY A 34 7.18 -15.16 7.17
CA GLY A 34 7.46 -14.29 8.33
C GLY A 34 7.14 -12.83 8.02
N PHE A 35 7.57 -12.35 6.85
CA PHE A 35 7.35 -10.98 6.40
C PHE A 35 7.82 -9.92 7.42
N VAL A 36 8.83 -10.23 8.22
CA VAL A 36 9.43 -9.27 9.16
C VAL A 36 10.38 -8.36 8.39
N PRO A 37 10.31 -7.03 8.56
CA PRO A 37 11.13 -6.08 7.79
C PRO A 37 12.57 -5.97 8.31
N GLU A 38 13.29 -7.09 8.42
CA GLU A 38 14.69 -7.15 8.90
C GLU A 38 15.64 -6.32 8.02
N VAL A 39 15.29 -6.13 6.74
CA VAL A 39 15.96 -5.24 5.78
C VAL A 39 16.18 -3.83 6.33
N VAL A 40 15.31 -3.33 7.21
CA VAL A 40 15.46 -2.01 7.84
C VAL A 40 16.76 -1.90 8.63
N LEU A 41 17.17 -3.00 9.28
CA LEU A 41 18.38 -3.06 10.09
C LEU A 41 19.59 -3.57 9.30
N GLU A 42 19.38 -4.59 8.46
CA GLU A 42 20.46 -5.30 7.80
C GLU A 42 20.92 -4.62 6.50
N HIS A 43 19.99 -3.99 5.77
CA HIS A 43 20.23 -3.41 4.44
C HIS A 43 19.46 -2.09 4.24
N PRO A 44 19.71 -1.06 5.09
CA PRO A 44 18.95 0.19 5.05
C PRO A 44 19.08 0.95 3.73
N ASP A 45 20.20 0.79 3.02
CA ASP A 45 20.45 1.39 1.70
C ASP A 45 19.48 0.86 0.63
N VAL A 46 19.10 -0.41 0.72
CA VAL A 46 18.14 -1.05 -0.20
C VAL A 46 16.74 -0.50 0.03
N LEU A 47 16.34 -0.31 1.29
CA LEU A 47 15.06 0.32 1.63
C LEU A 47 15.02 1.79 1.20
N MET A 48 16.09 2.55 1.48
CA MET A 48 16.23 3.93 0.98
C MET A 48 16.08 3.98 -0.54
N GLN A 49 16.70 3.05 -1.25
CA GLN A 49 16.61 2.97 -2.70
C GLN A 49 15.17 2.73 -3.19
N LEU A 50 14.40 1.86 -2.54
CA LEU A 50 12.97 1.68 -2.87
C LEU A 50 12.15 2.95 -2.60
N HIS A 51 12.36 3.63 -1.47
CA HIS A 51 11.70 4.91 -1.22
C HIS A 51 12.02 5.96 -2.30
N ARG A 52 13.30 6.08 -2.70
CA ARG A 52 13.70 6.95 -3.82
C ARG A 52 12.96 6.61 -5.10
N GLU A 53 12.82 5.33 -5.41
CA GLU A 53 12.13 4.89 -6.62
C GLU A 53 10.65 5.31 -6.61
N PHE A 54 9.95 5.16 -5.48
CA PHE A 54 8.56 5.61 -5.36
C PHE A 54 8.42 7.13 -5.38
N ILE A 55 9.31 7.89 -4.73
CA ILE A 55 9.34 9.36 -4.82
C ILE A 55 9.54 9.78 -6.27
N ARG A 56 10.52 9.20 -6.97
CA ARG A 56 10.78 9.49 -8.38
C ARG A 56 9.62 9.07 -9.29
N ALA A 57 8.83 8.08 -8.90
CA ALA A 57 7.61 7.68 -9.58
C ALA A 57 6.44 8.64 -9.34
N GLY A 58 6.50 9.50 -8.32
CA GLY A 58 5.48 10.52 -8.04
C GLY A 58 4.63 10.23 -6.81
N SER A 59 5.09 9.35 -5.90
CA SER A 59 4.52 9.25 -4.56
C SER A 59 4.66 10.59 -3.84
N ASP A 60 3.58 11.06 -3.22
CA ASP A 60 3.55 12.26 -2.40
C ASP A 60 3.96 11.99 -0.95
N ILE A 61 3.91 10.71 -0.56
CA ILE A 61 4.11 10.21 0.80
C ILE A 61 5.24 9.19 0.79
N VAL A 62 6.08 9.28 1.81
CA VAL A 62 7.08 8.27 2.17
C VAL A 62 6.61 7.60 3.45
N GLN A 63 5.88 6.49 3.32
CA GLN A 63 5.43 5.71 4.47
C GLN A 63 6.60 4.94 5.04
N ALA A 64 6.88 5.11 6.34
CA ALA A 64 7.90 4.35 7.01
C ALA A 64 7.56 2.86 6.96
N PHE A 65 8.57 2.02 6.71
CA PHE A 65 8.35 0.57 6.60
C PHE A 65 8.28 -0.09 7.99
N THR A 66 7.24 0.26 8.74
CA THR A 66 6.97 -0.21 10.10
C THR A 66 5.94 -1.35 10.14
N TYR A 67 5.25 -1.62 9.03
CA TYR A 67 4.35 -2.77 8.85
C TYR A 67 5.03 -4.10 9.22
N TYR A 68 4.34 -4.93 10.02
CA TYR A 68 4.86 -6.18 10.60
C TYR A 68 6.13 -6.03 11.47
N GLY A 69 6.58 -4.80 11.74
CA GLY A 69 7.58 -4.47 12.74
C GLY A 69 6.96 -4.34 14.14
N HIS A 70 6.20 -5.34 14.60
CA HIS A 70 5.54 -5.32 15.91
C HIS A 70 5.84 -6.58 16.74
N ARG A 71 5.59 -6.52 18.05
CA ARG A 71 5.97 -7.57 19.03
C ARG A 71 5.62 -8.98 18.58
N GLU A 72 4.36 -9.23 18.22
CA GLU A 72 3.92 -10.58 17.81
C GLU A 72 4.68 -11.12 16.59
N LYS A 73 5.03 -10.28 15.61
CA LYS A 73 5.77 -10.72 14.42
C LYS A 73 7.24 -11.00 14.74
N LEU A 74 7.86 -10.17 15.57
CA LEU A 74 9.24 -10.37 16.00
C LEU A 74 9.38 -11.62 16.89
N ARG A 75 8.34 -11.94 17.69
CA ARG A 75 8.27 -13.17 18.50
C ARG A 75 8.35 -14.44 17.66
N LEU A 76 7.77 -14.44 16.46
CA LEU A 76 7.83 -15.61 15.56
C LEU A 76 9.24 -15.95 15.09
N ILE A 77 10.15 -14.97 15.11
CA ILE A 77 11.56 -15.14 14.73
C ILE A 77 12.52 -15.02 15.91
N GLY A 78 12.01 -14.83 17.14
CA GLY A 78 12.80 -14.71 18.37
C GLY A 78 13.71 -13.48 18.41
N LYS A 79 13.25 -12.34 17.86
CA LYS A 79 14.01 -11.08 17.76
C LYS A 79 13.29 -9.89 18.39
N GLU A 80 12.45 -10.08 19.41
CA GLU A 80 11.65 -9.01 20.02
C GLU A 80 12.49 -7.85 20.58
N ASP A 81 13.73 -8.10 20.96
CA ASP A 81 14.72 -7.11 21.41
C ASP A 81 15.09 -6.11 20.32
N LEU A 82 14.89 -6.46 19.04
CA LEU A 82 15.15 -5.58 17.90
C LEU A 82 13.96 -4.70 17.51
N LEU A 83 12.83 -4.78 18.21
CA LEU A 83 11.61 -4.07 17.84
C LEU A 83 11.80 -2.54 17.79
N GLU A 84 12.28 -1.94 18.89
CA GLU A 84 12.49 -0.49 18.95
C GLU A 84 13.51 0.01 17.91
N PRO A 85 14.72 -0.58 17.76
CA PRO A 85 15.66 -0.11 16.75
C PRO A 85 15.11 -0.31 15.33
N LEU A 86 14.35 -1.37 15.06
CA LEU A 86 13.70 -1.56 13.77
C LEU A 86 12.72 -0.42 13.47
N GLN A 87 11.80 -0.12 14.40
CA GLN A 87 10.80 0.92 14.19
C GLN A 87 11.42 2.31 14.05
N LYS A 88 12.37 2.67 14.92
CA LYS A 88 13.05 3.97 14.87
C LYS A 88 13.91 4.11 13.60
N ASN A 89 14.57 3.05 13.15
CA ASN A 89 15.36 3.10 11.91
C ASN A 89 14.49 3.20 10.66
N ALA A 90 13.34 2.50 10.60
CA ALA A 90 12.40 2.63 9.49
C ALA A 90 11.91 4.08 9.34
N LEU A 91 11.52 4.71 10.45
CA LEU A 91 11.13 6.12 10.48
C LEU A 91 12.27 7.03 10.03
N LYS A 92 13.48 6.84 10.57
CA LYS A 92 14.66 7.61 10.18
C LYS A 92 14.97 7.50 8.69
N ILE A 93 14.91 6.30 8.13
CA ILE A 93 15.15 6.02 6.71
C ILE A 93 14.14 6.78 5.82
N ALA A 94 12.86 6.77 6.20
CA ALA A 94 11.82 7.50 5.48
C ALA A 94 12.10 9.02 5.48
N PHE A 95 12.43 9.59 6.64
CA PHE A 95 12.78 11.01 6.75
C PHE A 95 14.04 11.38 5.98
N ASP A 96 15.10 10.59 6.09
CA ASP A 96 16.36 10.89 5.41
C ASP A 96 16.21 10.78 3.90
N THR A 97 15.43 9.80 3.41
CA THR A 97 15.14 9.71 1.97
C THR A 97 14.28 10.89 1.50
N ALA A 98 13.28 11.32 2.28
CA ALA A 98 12.47 12.49 1.93
C ALA A 98 13.30 13.79 1.84
N LYS A 99 14.30 13.96 2.72
CA LYS A 99 15.21 15.13 2.72
C LYS A 99 16.09 15.22 1.47
N GLU A 100 16.29 14.13 0.74
CA GLU A 100 17.05 14.13 -0.52
C GLU A 100 16.32 14.86 -1.66
N PHE A 101 15.02 15.13 -1.51
CA PHE A 101 14.18 15.79 -2.52
C PHE A 101 13.52 17.07 -1.96
N PRO A 102 14.29 18.08 -1.52
CA PRO A 102 13.77 19.28 -0.87
C PRO A 102 12.88 20.14 -1.77
N GLU A 103 12.95 19.95 -3.08
CA GLU A 103 12.08 20.60 -4.07
C GLU A 103 10.66 20.01 -4.10
N LEU A 104 10.47 18.81 -3.54
CA LEU A 104 9.19 18.13 -3.46
C LEU A 104 8.56 18.38 -2.09
N ASN A 105 7.25 18.65 -2.08
CA ASN A 105 6.49 18.79 -0.85
C ASN A 105 6.09 17.41 -0.30
N LEU A 106 7.07 16.57 0.04
CA LEU A 106 6.84 15.20 0.53
C LEU A 106 6.32 15.20 1.97
N MET A 107 5.46 14.23 2.27
CA MET A 107 5.06 13.90 3.65
C MET A 107 5.67 12.58 4.07
N VAL A 108 5.95 12.42 5.35
CA VAL A 108 6.39 11.16 5.95
C VAL A 108 5.31 10.71 6.92
N CYS A 109 4.82 9.48 6.78
CA CYS A 109 3.85 8.92 7.71
C CYS A 109 4.40 7.70 8.45
N GLY A 110 3.91 7.53 9.67
CA GLY A 110 4.06 6.27 10.40
C GLY A 110 2.99 5.28 9.96
N ASP A 111 3.26 4.00 10.17
CA ASP A 111 2.32 2.94 9.88
C ASP A 111 2.15 2.01 11.10
N VAL A 112 0.90 1.64 11.38
CA VAL A 112 0.52 0.58 12.31
C VAL A 112 -0.48 -0.34 11.63
N ALA A 113 -0.45 -1.62 11.97
CA ALA A 113 -1.26 -2.61 11.28
C ALA A 113 -1.79 -3.71 12.19
N ASN A 114 -2.57 -4.62 11.61
CA ASN A 114 -3.13 -5.79 12.28
C ASN A 114 -2.08 -6.53 13.12
N THR A 115 -2.36 -6.63 14.42
CA THR A 115 -1.48 -7.25 15.43
C THR A 115 -1.43 -8.77 15.32
N ASN A 116 -2.45 -9.37 14.68
CA ASN A 116 -2.70 -10.81 14.56
C ASN A 116 -3.06 -11.52 15.87
N ILE A 117 -3.28 -10.79 16.96
CA ILE A 117 -3.65 -11.36 18.27
C ILE A 117 -5.05 -10.97 18.73
N PHE A 118 -5.69 -10.00 18.07
CA PHE A 118 -7.01 -9.51 18.46
C PHE A 118 -8.07 -10.61 18.42
N ASN A 119 -8.78 -10.76 19.54
CA ASN A 119 -9.92 -11.66 19.69
C ASN A 119 -11.07 -10.89 20.38
N PRO A 120 -12.23 -10.69 19.70
CA PRO A 120 -13.36 -9.94 20.23
C PRO A 120 -13.86 -10.40 21.62
N ASP A 121 -13.72 -11.69 21.92
CA ASP A 121 -14.20 -12.30 23.16
C ASP A 121 -13.14 -12.29 24.28
N ASP A 122 -11.91 -11.81 24.02
CA ASP A 122 -10.81 -11.79 24.97
C ASP A 122 -10.30 -10.37 25.25
N LYS A 123 -10.70 -9.85 26.43
CA LYS A 123 -10.24 -8.53 26.93
C LYS A 123 -8.73 -8.45 27.11
N GLN A 124 -8.03 -9.56 27.34
CA GLN A 124 -6.58 -9.53 27.45
C GLN A 124 -5.95 -9.23 26.08
N SER A 125 -6.44 -9.87 25.02
CA SER A 125 -6.00 -9.56 23.65
C SER A 125 -6.16 -8.08 23.30
N HIS A 126 -7.27 -7.43 23.71
CA HIS A 126 -7.50 -6.01 23.46
C HIS A 126 -6.43 -5.13 24.14
N LYS A 127 -6.08 -5.45 25.40
CA LYS A 127 -5.04 -4.72 26.14
C LYS A 127 -3.66 -4.91 25.51
N GLU A 128 -3.34 -6.10 25.03
CA GLU A 128 -2.06 -6.34 24.35
C GLU A 128 -2.01 -5.63 22.99
N CYS A 129 -3.11 -5.61 22.23
CA CYS A 129 -3.20 -4.81 21.01
C CYS A 129 -2.96 -3.33 21.30
N GLN A 130 -3.62 -2.79 22.34
CA GLN A 130 -3.45 -1.39 22.73
C GLN A 130 -1.98 -1.05 23.04
N LYS A 131 -1.30 -1.87 23.86
CA LYS A 131 0.13 -1.66 24.16
C LYS A 131 1.00 -1.67 22.89
N MET A 132 0.73 -2.60 21.97
CA MET A 132 1.47 -2.68 20.71
C MET A 132 1.27 -1.43 19.85
N TYR A 133 0.06 -0.87 19.81
CA TYR A 133 -0.20 0.38 19.11
C TYR A 133 0.44 1.58 19.83
N GLU A 134 0.35 1.66 21.15
CA GLU A 134 0.92 2.76 21.95
C GLU A 134 2.42 2.90 21.72
N GLU A 135 3.17 1.80 21.77
CA GLU A 135 4.62 1.82 21.51
C GLU A 135 4.96 2.37 20.11
N GLN A 136 4.28 1.87 19.08
CA GLN A 136 4.53 2.26 17.69
C GLN A 136 4.12 3.70 17.39
N VAL A 137 2.96 4.12 17.88
CA VAL A 137 2.46 5.50 17.73
C VAL A 137 3.39 6.48 18.45
N MET A 138 3.89 6.13 19.63
CA MET A 138 4.84 6.98 20.37
C MET A 138 6.15 7.16 19.60
N TRP A 139 6.73 6.10 19.02
CA TRP A 139 7.94 6.23 18.20
C TRP A 139 7.71 7.08 16.94
N ALA A 140 6.56 6.91 16.28
CA ALA A 140 6.19 7.71 15.13
C ALA A 140 6.02 9.20 15.51
N LYS A 141 5.37 9.48 16.64
CA LYS A 141 5.24 10.84 17.20
C LYS A 141 6.59 11.47 17.52
N GLU A 142 7.46 10.76 18.21
CA GLU A 142 8.82 11.20 18.54
C GLU A 142 9.63 11.54 17.27
N ALA A 143 9.46 10.76 16.20
CA ALA A 143 10.09 11.02 14.92
C ALA A 143 9.50 12.24 14.18
N GLY A 144 8.30 12.70 14.55
CA GLY A 144 7.65 13.87 13.98
C GLY A 144 6.94 13.61 12.65
N VAL A 145 6.32 12.43 12.49
CA VAL A 145 5.54 12.10 11.28
C VAL A 145 4.40 13.10 11.04
N ASP A 146 4.04 13.30 9.77
CA ASP A 146 2.95 14.20 9.39
C ASP A 146 1.56 13.61 9.75
N PHE A 147 1.43 12.29 9.75
CA PHE A 147 0.22 11.53 10.12
C PHE A 147 0.56 10.04 10.34
N ILE A 148 -0.41 9.25 10.81
CA ILE A 148 -0.29 7.79 10.93
C ILE A 148 -1.38 7.10 10.11
N VAL A 149 -0.99 6.02 9.43
CA VAL A 149 -1.91 5.09 8.78
C VAL A 149 -2.09 3.88 9.70
N ALA A 150 -3.34 3.54 10.02
CA ALA A 150 -3.73 2.25 10.59
C ALA A 150 -4.26 1.38 9.46
N GLU A 151 -3.50 0.37 9.04
CA GLU A 151 -3.75 -0.36 7.80
C GLU A 151 -3.91 -1.88 7.94
N THR A 152 -4.56 -2.50 6.95
CA THR A 152 -4.72 -3.95 6.84
C THR A 152 -5.43 -4.59 8.05
N ILE A 153 -6.21 -3.82 8.80
CA ILE A 153 -6.99 -4.33 9.93
C ILE A 153 -8.34 -4.88 9.41
N ASN A 154 -8.72 -6.07 9.86
CA ASN A 154 -9.98 -6.72 9.44
C ASN A 154 -11.08 -6.69 10.50
N PHE A 155 -10.72 -6.43 11.76
CA PHE A 155 -11.65 -6.29 12.88
C PHE A 155 -11.90 -4.80 13.16
N VAL A 156 -13.16 -4.41 13.25
CA VAL A 156 -13.59 -3.08 13.69
C VAL A 156 -13.08 -2.81 15.10
N GLY A 157 -13.26 -3.73 16.06
CA GLY A 157 -12.77 -3.51 17.43
C GLY A 157 -11.26 -3.30 17.54
N GLU A 158 -10.47 -3.96 16.68
CA GLU A 158 -9.01 -3.72 16.62
C GLU A 158 -8.69 -2.34 16.02
N MET A 159 -9.43 -1.94 14.98
CA MET A 159 -9.28 -0.62 14.35
C MET A 159 -9.65 0.51 15.32
N GLU A 160 -10.68 0.34 16.16
CA GLU A 160 -11.06 1.31 17.20
C GLU A 160 -9.92 1.54 18.18
N ILE A 161 -9.21 0.49 18.60
CA ILE A 161 -8.05 0.59 19.48
C ILE A 161 -6.92 1.37 18.78
N ALA A 162 -6.61 1.02 17.53
CA ALA A 162 -5.57 1.70 16.75
C ALA A 162 -5.89 3.19 16.56
N LEU A 163 -7.10 3.49 16.10
CA LEU A 163 -7.59 4.86 15.89
C LEU A 163 -7.53 5.67 17.18
N LYS A 164 -8.08 5.14 18.28
CA LYS A 164 -8.06 5.82 19.57
C LYS A 164 -6.63 6.16 19.99
N THR A 165 -5.70 5.21 19.85
CA THR A 165 -4.29 5.42 20.21
C THR A 165 -3.66 6.56 19.40
N ILE A 166 -3.91 6.63 18.10
CA ILE A 166 -3.41 7.71 17.23
C ILE A 166 -4.02 9.06 17.63
N LYS A 167 -5.33 9.11 17.90
CA LYS A 167 -6.04 10.35 18.24
C LYS A 167 -5.72 10.86 19.64
N ASP A 168 -5.52 9.97 20.63
CA ASP A 168 -5.08 10.34 21.98
C ASP A 168 -3.74 11.12 21.93
N GLU A 169 -2.88 10.77 20.98
CA GLU A 169 -1.60 11.43 20.75
C GLU A 169 -1.67 12.72 19.91
N GLY A 170 -2.88 13.10 19.46
CA GLY A 170 -3.16 14.33 18.73
C GLY A 170 -2.77 14.31 17.25
N LEU A 171 -2.58 13.12 16.67
CA LEU A 171 -2.14 12.96 15.28
C LEU A 171 -3.32 12.83 14.31
N ILE A 172 -3.05 13.15 13.04
CA ILE A 172 -3.95 12.85 11.92
C ILE A 172 -3.95 11.32 11.72
N ALA A 173 -5.14 10.73 11.64
CA ALA A 173 -5.34 9.29 11.51
C ALA A 173 -6.00 8.92 10.19
N ILE A 174 -5.38 7.98 9.46
CA ILE A 174 -5.99 7.28 8.33
C ILE A 174 -6.33 5.86 8.79
N THR A 175 -7.56 5.40 8.57
CA THR A 175 -7.97 4.03 8.90
C THR A 175 -8.35 3.25 7.63
N ASN A 176 -7.57 2.23 7.29
CA ASN A 176 -7.79 1.38 6.13
C ASN A 176 -8.16 -0.04 6.54
N PHE A 177 -9.37 -0.46 6.21
CA PHE A 177 -9.80 -1.84 6.40
C PHE A 177 -9.30 -2.71 5.23
N ALA A 178 -8.80 -3.90 5.57
CA ALA A 178 -8.70 -4.98 4.60
C ALA A 178 -10.00 -5.78 4.62
N ILE A 179 -10.68 -5.94 3.48
CA ILE A 179 -11.99 -6.63 3.43
C ILE A 179 -11.81 -8.04 2.83
N PRO A 180 -11.96 -9.11 3.65
CA PRO A 180 -11.87 -10.50 3.17
C PRO A 180 -13.01 -10.84 2.20
N LYS A 181 -12.98 -12.06 1.65
CA LYS A 181 -14.08 -12.61 0.86
C LYS A 181 -15.39 -12.56 1.67
N GLY A 182 -16.48 -12.16 1.03
CA GLY A 182 -17.80 -11.99 1.67
C GLY A 182 -18.24 -10.53 1.83
N ASP A 183 -17.40 -9.57 1.45
CA ASP A 183 -17.72 -8.13 1.41
C ASP A 183 -18.14 -7.56 2.78
N VAL A 184 -17.58 -8.12 3.86
CA VAL A 184 -17.79 -7.69 5.25
C VAL A 184 -16.48 -7.77 6.04
N THR A 185 -16.39 -7.02 7.13
CA THR A 185 -15.33 -7.17 8.14
C THR A 185 -15.42 -8.54 8.82
N ARG A 186 -14.42 -8.91 9.63
CA ARG A 186 -14.47 -10.18 10.39
C ARG A 186 -15.62 -10.25 11.40
N GLU A 187 -16.16 -9.10 11.79
CA GLU A 187 -17.35 -8.99 12.66
C GLU A 187 -18.66 -8.88 11.86
N GLY A 188 -18.62 -9.05 10.54
CA GLY A 188 -19.83 -9.08 9.70
C GLY A 188 -20.41 -7.70 9.35
N LEU A 189 -19.67 -6.62 9.60
CA LEU A 189 -20.10 -5.27 9.20
C LEU A 189 -19.77 -5.00 7.74
N LYS A 190 -20.65 -4.25 7.06
CA LYS A 190 -20.35 -3.77 5.72
C LYS A 190 -19.22 -2.73 5.75
N PRO A 191 -18.37 -2.65 4.71
CA PRO A 191 -17.26 -1.71 4.66
C PRO A 191 -17.69 -0.25 4.85
N GLU A 192 -18.81 0.17 4.24
CA GLU A 192 -19.33 1.53 4.39
C GLU A 192 -19.76 1.87 5.82
N ASP A 193 -20.32 0.90 6.55
CA ASP A 193 -20.73 1.11 7.94
C ASP A 193 -19.51 1.11 8.88
N ALA A 194 -18.54 0.22 8.65
CA ALA A 194 -17.28 0.20 9.41
C ALA A 194 -16.47 1.49 9.21
N CYS A 195 -16.36 2.00 7.98
CA CYS A 195 -15.70 3.28 7.70
C CYS A 195 -16.45 4.44 8.36
N LYS A 196 -17.79 4.44 8.35
CA LYS A 196 -18.60 5.46 9.01
C LYS A 196 -18.35 5.48 10.52
N MET A 197 -18.20 4.31 11.16
CA MET A 197 -17.86 4.21 12.58
C MET A 197 -16.50 4.85 12.89
N MET A 198 -15.48 4.60 12.05
CA MET A 198 -14.15 5.20 12.26
C MET A 198 -14.19 6.73 12.07
N GLU A 199 -14.93 7.21 11.08
CA GLU A 199 -15.16 8.65 10.91
C GLU A 199 -15.84 9.26 12.16
N ASP A 200 -16.90 8.64 12.67
CA ASP A 200 -17.62 9.14 13.87
C ASP A 200 -16.73 9.16 15.12
N GLN A 201 -15.69 8.31 15.15
CA GLN A 201 -14.68 8.26 16.20
C GLN A 201 -13.48 9.19 15.95
N GLY A 202 -13.49 9.96 14.86
CA GLY A 202 -12.51 11.01 14.59
C GLY A 202 -11.37 10.62 13.65
N ALA A 203 -11.51 9.55 12.87
CA ALA A 203 -10.62 9.30 11.73
C ALA A 203 -10.71 10.44 10.71
N ASP A 204 -9.56 10.92 10.25
CA ASP A 204 -9.46 12.05 9.31
C ASP A 204 -9.64 11.58 7.85
N VAL A 205 -9.26 10.33 7.58
CA VAL A 205 -9.43 9.63 6.31
C VAL A 205 -9.81 8.18 6.60
N VAL A 206 -10.79 7.64 5.86
CA VAL A 206 -11.22 6.23 6.00
C VAL A 206 -11.16 5.52 4.66
N GLY A 207 -10.91 4.22 4.63
CA GLY A 207 -10.83 3.56 3.34
C GLY A 207 -10.46 2.10 3.39
N LEU A 208 -9.94 1.64 2.26
CA LEU A 208 -9.58 0.24 2.02
C LEU A 208 -8.15 0.14 1.52
N ASN A 209 -7.40 -0.83 2.04
CA ASN A 209 -6.10 -1.21 1.51
C ASN A 209 -5.95 -2.73 1.40
N CYS A 210 -4.94 -3.16 0.64
CA CYS A 210 -4.54 -4.56 0.49
C CYS A 210 -5.68 -5.46 -0.03
N TYR A 211 -5.52 -6.78 0.15
CA TYR A 211 -6.42 -7.90 -0.15
C TYR A 211 -6.93 -7.95 -1.59
N ARG A 212 -7.67 -6.95 -2.04
CA ARG A 212 -8.40 -6.93 -3.30
C ARG A 212 -7.66 -6.16 -4.38
N GLY A 213 -7.77 -6.65 -5.61
CA GLY A 213 -7.30 -5.98 -6.81
C GLY A 213 -8.11 -4.71 -7.12
N PRO A 214 -7.64 -3.85 -8.04
CA PRO A 214 -8.23 -2.54 -8.31
C PRO A 214 -9.73 -2.62 -8.62
N LYS A 215 -10.13 -3.58 -9.48
CA LYS A 215 -11.54 -3.79 -9.86
C LYS A 215 -12.41 -4.19 -8.67
N MET A 216 -11.91 -5.06 -7.78
CA MET A 216 -12.70 -5.57 -6.65
C MET A 216 -12.74 -4.59 -5.48
N THR A 217 -11.68 -3.81 -5.27
CA THR A 217 -11.69 -2.69 -4.32
C THR A 217 -12.70 -1.62 -4.76
N MET A 218 -12.71 -1.28 -6.05
CA MET A 218 -13.62 -0.26 -6.59
C MET A 218 -15.11 -0.64 -6.51
N LYS A 219 -15.47 -1.91 -6.35
CA LYS A 219 -16.86 -2.31 -6.09
C LYS A 219 -17.38 -1.82 -4.73
N LEU A 220 -16.49 -1.63 -3.76
CA LEU A 220 -16.85 -1.28 -2.39
C LEU A 220 -16.75 0.23 -2.13
N LEU A 221 -15.81 0.90 -2.80
CA LEU A 221 -15.52 2.32 -2.57
C LEU A 221 -16.69 3.29 -2.79
N PRO A 222 -17.57 3.15 -3.81
CA PRO A 222 -18.68 4.08 -4.03
C PRO A 222 -19.61 4.17 -2.83
N LYS A 223 -19.95 3.02 -2.20
CA LYS A 223 -20.82 2.98 -1.02
C LYS A 223 -20.17 3.65 0.19
N ILE A 224 -18.86 3.42 0.39
CA ILE A 224 -18.10 4.11 1.44
C ILE A 224 -18.13 5.62 1.20
N ARG A 225 -17.86 6.05 -0.03
CA ARG A 225 -17.81 7.46 -0.41
C ARG A 225 -19.14 8.17 -0.22
N GLU A 226 -20.26 7.51 -0.52
CA GLU A 226 -21.62 8.03 -0.29
C GLU A 226 -21.96 8.14 1.21
N LYS A 227 -21.40 7.27 2.05
CA LYS A 227 -21.76 7.14 3.46
C LYS A 227 -20.99 8.12 4.36
N VAL A 228 -19.74 8.44 4.03
CA VAL A 228 -18.84 9.26 4.87
C VAL A 228 -18.65 10.66 4.29
N SER A 229 -18.32 11.63 5.15
CA SER A 229 -18.05 13.04 4.82
C SER A 229 -16.56 13.38 4.73
N CYS A 230 -15.70 12.67 5.46
CA CYS A 230 -14.24 12.81 5.45
C CYS A 230 -13.62 12.32 4.13
N HIS A 231 -12.30 12.41 3.97
CA HIS A 231 -11.65 11.88 2.76
C HIS A 231 -11.69 10.35 2.73
N VAL A 232 -11.72 9.78 1.52
CA VAL A 232 -11.68 8.32 1.33
C VAL A 232 -10.34 7.89 0.76
N ALA A 233 -9.81 6.79 1.32
CA ALA A 233 -8.58 6.14 0.90
C ALA A 233 -8.84 4.86 0.09
N ALA A 234 -7.98 4.60 -0.89
CA ALA A 234 -8.08 3.42 -1.74
C ALA A 234 -6.70 2.94 -2.23
N LEU A 235 -6.25 1.79 -1.70
CA LEU A 235 -4.91 1.23 -1.93
C LEU A 235 -4.99 -0.27 -2.26
N PRO A 236 -5.45 -0.65 -3.46
CA PRO A 236 -5.56 -2.06 -3.84
C PRO A 236 -4.19 -2.70 -3.99
N VAL A 237 -4.15 -4.03 -3.96
CA VAL A 237 -2.99 -4.75 -4.50
C VAL A 237 -3.02 -4.69 -6.03
N PRO A 238 -1.88 -4.58 -6.74
CA PRO A 238 -1.83 -4.61 -8.20
C PRO A 238 -1.85 -6.06 -8.72
N TYR A 239 -2.82 -6.84 -8.27
CA TYR A 239 -3.12 -8.17 -8.79
C TYR A 239 -4.58 -8.21 -9.24
N ARG A 240 -4.85 -8.85 -10.38
CA ARG A 240 -6.19 -9.10 -10.89
C ARG A 240 -6.89 -10.09 -9.97
N THR A 241 -7.99 -9.66 -9.37
CA THR A 241 -8.88 -10.48 -8.55
C THR A 241 -10.28 -10.48 -9.15
N THR A 242 -11.07 -11.51 -8.87
CA THR A 242 -12.40 -11.74 -9.48
C THR A 242 -13.50 -11.72 -8.42
N GLU A 243 -14.77 -11.78 -8.83
CA GLU A 243 -15.89 -11.90 -7.88
C GLU A 243 -15.82 -13.19 -7.06
N GLU A 244 -15.36 -14.28 -7.68
CA GLU A 244 -15.23 -15.59 -7.03
C GLU A 244 -14.05 -15.61 -6.05
N TYR A 245 -12.93 -14.99 -6.45
CA TYR A 245 -11.70 -14.86 -5.67
C TYR A 245 -11.33 -13.37 -5.52
N PRO A 246 -12.04 -12.62 -4.66
CA PRO A 246 -11.90 -11.17 -4.60
C PRO A 246 -10.62 -10.71 -3.91
N GLY A 247 -9.97 -11.59 -3.15
CA GLY A 247 -8.70 -11.30 -2.48
C GLY A 247 -7.55 -12.13 -3.03
N PHE A 248 -6.35 -11.55 -3.11
CA PHE A 248 -5.11 -12.19 -3.60
C PHE A 248 -4.54 -13.27 -2.66
N LEU A 249 -5.01 -13.38 -1.41
CA LEU A 249 -4.50 -14.33 -0.42
C LEU A 249 -4.91 -15.79 -0.68
N ASN A 250 -6.01 -16.02 -1.41
CA ASN A 250 -6.60 -17.34 -1.65
C ASN A 250 -6.88 -17.50 -3.15
N GLN A 251 -5.81 -17.54 -3.95
CA GLN A 251 -5.89 -17.65 -5.41
C GLN A 251 -5.55 -19.09 -5.80
N PRO A 252 -6.53 -19.91 -6.24
CA PRO A 252 -6.26 -21.29 -6.63
C PRO A 252 -5.29 -21.32 -7.81
N LYS A 253 -4.32 -22.24 -7.79
CA LYS A 253 -3.32 -22.33 -8.87
C LYS A 253 -3.97 -22.52 -10.25
N GLU A 254 -5.09 -23.25 -10.31
CA GLU A 254 -5.81 -23.55 -11.55
C GLU A 254 -6.40 -22.29 -12.19
N ILE A 255 -6.65 -21.25 -11.39
CA ILE A 255 -7.15 -19.94 -11.86
C ILE A 255 -6.00 -19.05 -12.33
N VAL A 256 -4.83 -19.16 -11.68
CA VAL A 256 -3.65 -18.34 -12.00
C VAL A 256 -2.94 -18.85 -13.25
N ASP A 257 -2.78 -20.16 -13.35
CA ASP A 257 -2.13 -20.82 -14.46
C ASP A 257 -2.61 -22.28 -14.54
N SER A 258 -3.65 -22.53 -15.35
CA SER A 258 -4.24 -23.85 -15.48
C SER A 258 -3.28 -24.90 -16.08
N GLU A 259 -2.19 -24.47 -16.70
CA GLU A 259 -1.21 -25.35 -17.36
C GLU A 259 0.09 -25.51 -16.54
N CYS A 260 0.40 -24.62 -15.60
CA CYS A 260 1.58 -24.77 -14.74
C CYS A 260 1.38 -25.85 -13.67
N THR A 261 2.20 -26.89 -13.78
CA THR A 261 2.35 -27.95 -12.77
C THR A 261 3.41 -27.63 -11.72
N CYS A 262 4.00 -26.44 -11.80
CA CYS A 262 5.16 -25.98 -11.06
C CYS A 262 4.82 -25.25 -9.74
N ILE A 263 3.59 -24.78 -9.55
CA ILE A 263 3.20 -24.04 -8.34
C ILE A 263 3.11 -25.02 -7.16
N PRO A 264 3.84 -24.79 -6.06
CA PRO A 264 3.75 -25.64 -4.88
C PRO A 264 2.40 -25.45 -4.17
N GLY A 265 1.76 -26.56 -3.78
CA GLY A 265 0.45 -26.55 -3.10
C GLY A 265 -0.71 -26.22 -4.04
N ASP A 266 -1.82 -25.72 -3.49
CA ASP A 266 -3.05 -25.39 -4.24
C ASP A 266 -3.36 -23.88 -4.23
N ASN A 267 -2.46 -23.06 -3.67
CA ASN A 267 -2.61 -21.61 -3.57
C ASN A 267 -1.41 -20.90 -4.19
N ALA A 268 -1.67 -19.97 -5.10
CA ALA A 268 -0.64 -19.17 -5.75
C ALA A 268 -0.01 -18.12 -4.82
N PHE A 269 -0.72 -17.72 -3.76
CA PHE A 269 -0.17 -16.80 -2.78
C PHE A 269 0.92 -17.47 -1.91
N PRO A 270 2.01 -16.76 -1.55
CA PRO A 270 2.37 -15.40 -1.96
C PRO A 270 3.31 -15.33 -3.18
N VAL A 271 3.92 -16.45 -3.59
CA VAL A 271 5.11 -16.45 -4.46
C VAL A 271 4.85 -16.81 -5.92
N ALA A 272 3.60 -17.06 -6.32
CA ALA A 272 3.24 -17.43 -7.69
C ALA A 272 2.12 -16.55 -8.25
N LEU A 273 2.11 -15.27 -7.93
CA LEU A 273 1.07 -14.31 -8.32
C LEU A 273 1.35 -13.58 -9.65
N ASP A 274 2.44 -13.94 -10.34
CA ASP A 274 2.98 -13.25 -11.51
C ASP A 274 1.96 -13.11 -12.64
N ASN A 275 1.20 -14.16 -12.94
CA ASN A 275 0.17 -14.13 -13.99
C ASN A 275 -1.03 -13.23 -13.62
N LEU A 276 -1.24 -12.97 -12.34
CA LEU A 276 -2.27 -12.05 -11.87
C LEU A 276 -1.79 -10.60 -11.87
N TYR A 277 -0.51 -10.33 -12.08
CA TYR A 277 0.04 -8.98 -11.92
C TYR A 277 -0.60 -7.98 -12.88
N CYS A 278 -1.13 -6.89 -12.34
CA CYS A 278 -1.67 -5.80 -13.12
C CYS A 278 -0.55 -5.19 -13.96
N ASN A 279 -0.89 -4.69 -15.14
CA ASN A 279 -0.03 -3.79 -15.87
C ASN A 279 -0.21 -2.36 -15.37
N ARG A 280 0.72 -1.48 -15.76
CA ARG A 280 0.71 -0.06 -15.35
C ARG A 280 -0.57 0.70 -15.69
N PHE A 281 -1.18 0.39 -16.83
CA PHE A 281 -2.35 1.10 -17.34
C PHE A 281 -3.60 0.76 -16.53
N GLU A 282 -3.73 -0.47 -16.06
CA GLU A 282 -4.82 -0.86 -15.14
C GLU A 282 -4.77 -0.04 -13.83
N MET A 283 -3.57 0.20 -13.29
CA MET A 283 -3.41 1.05 -12.10
C MET A 283 -3.66 2.52 -12.40
N ALA A 284 -3.33 3.01 -13.60
CA ALA A 284 -3.70 4.35 -14.04
C ALA A 284 -5.22 4.54 -14.16
N GLU A 285 -5.92 3.59 -14.77
CA GLU A 285 -7.39 3.61 -14.86
C GLU A 285 -8.02 3.66 -13.46
N PHE A 286 -7.51 2.85 -12.53
CA PHE A 286 -7.94 2.89 -11.13
C PHE A 286 -7.75 4.28 -10.51
N ALA A 287 -6.59 4.92 -10.69
CA ALA A 287 -6.33 6.26 -10.16
C ALA A 287 -7.27 7.33 -10.76
N ILE A 288 -7.58 7.24 -12.06
CA ILE A 288 -8.56 8.11 -12.71
C ILE A 288 -9.95 7.89 -12.13
N GLU A 289 -10.36 6.64 -11.94
CA GLU A 289 -11.68 6.32 -11.41
C GLU A 289 -11.84 6.83 -9.97
N CYS A 290 -10.82 6.65 -9.12
CA CYS A 290 -10.78 7.25 -7.78
C CYS A 290 -10.96 8.77 -7.82
N ARG A 291 -10.17 9.48 -8.65
CA ARG A 291 -10.29 10.94 -8.80
C ARG A 291 -11.71 11.35 -9.22
N ASN A 292 -12.28 10.66 -10.21
CA ASN A 292 -13.62 10.96 -10.72
C ASN A 292 -14.72 10.72 -9.66
N LYS A 293 -14.44 9.89 -8.65
CA LYS A 293 -15.34 9.59 -7.53
C LYS A 293 -15.00 10.36 -6.24
N ASN A 294 -14.12 11.37 -6.30
CA ASN A 294 -13.68 12.14 -5.14
C ASN A 294 -13.06 11.27 -4.02
N ILE A 295 -12.27 10.28 -4.43
CA ILE A 295 -11.42 9.46 -3.58
C ILE A 295 -10.00 9.98 -3.77
N ASN A 296 -9.53 10.76 -2.80
CA ASN A 296 -8.33 11.58 -2.98
C ASN A 296 -7.09 11.00 -2.30
N PHE A 297 -7.21 10.07 -1.35
CA PHE A 297 -6.03 9.34 -0.86
C PHE A 297 -5.89 8.04 -1.67
N ILE A 298 -5.09 8.09 -2.74
CA ILE A 298 -4.98 6.99 -3.70
C ILE A 298 -3.62 6.33 -3.49
N GLY A 299 -3.57 5.01 -3.47
CA GLY A 299 -2.30 4.32 -3.33
C GLY A 299 -2.29 2.93 -3.95
N ILE A 300 -1.29 2.16 -3.54
CA ILE A 300 -1.02 0.82 -4.06
C ILE A 300 -0.30 0.02 -2.98
N CYS A 301 -0.78 -1.19 -2.71
CA CYS A 301 -0.35 -2.01 -1.59
C CYS A 301 0.62 -3.14 -2.03
N CYS A 302 0.65 -4.29 -1.33
CA CYS A 302 1.52 -5.44 -1.62
C CYS A 302 1.61 -5.78 -3.11
N GLY A 303 2.83 -5.79 -3.66
CA GLY A 303 3.10 -5.96 -5.08
C GLY A 303 3.34 -4.63 -5.83
N ALA A 304 3.19 -3.49 -5.17
CA ALA A 304 3.52 -2.18 -5.74
C ALA A 304 4.92 -2.15 -6.34
N GLU A 305 5.04 -1.52 -7.49
CA GLU A 305 6.32 -1.27 -8.14
C GLU A 305 6.34 0.16 -8.71
N PRO A 306 7.52 0.79 -8.86
CA PRO A 306 7.62 2.20 -9.25
C PRO A 306 6.95 2.50 -10.60
N HIS A 307 6.88 1.53 -11.50
CA HIS A 307 6.23 1.72 -12.80
C HIS A 307 4.70 1.84 -12.71
N HIS A 308 4.07 1.22 -11.71
CA HIS A 308 2.65 1.41 -11.40
C HIS A 308 2.38 2.82 -10.89
N VAL A 309 3.12 3.24 -9.87
CA VAL A 309 3.01 4.56 -9.24
C VAL A 309 3.24 5.67 -10.28
N ARG A 310 4.23 5.49 -11.16
CA ARG A 310 4.50 6.45 -12.25
C ARG A 310 3.30 6.61 -13.17
N GLU A 311 2.70 5.50 -13.59
CA GLU A 311 1.57 5.55 -14.51
C GLU A 311 0.33 6.17 -13.84
N MET A 312 0.08 5.84 -12.56
CA MET A 312 -0.95 6.51 -11.75
C MET A 312 -0.73 8.02 -11.69
N ALA A 313 0.50 8.47 -11.40
CA ALA A 313 0.83 9.89 -11.37
C ALA A 313 0.62 10.58 -12.73
N VAL A 314 1.04 9.94 -13.82
CA VAL A 314 0.87 10.45 -15.19
C VAL A 314 -0.61 10.57 -15.56
N ALA A 315 -1.42 9.55 -15.26
CA ALA A 315 -2.85 9.58 -15.52
C ALA A 315 -3.56 10.71 -14.74
N LEU A 316 -3.11 10.97 -13.50
CA LEU A 316 -3.56 12.12 -12.72
C LEU A 316 -3.07 13.48 -13.25
N GLY A 317 -2.40 13.52 -14.39
CA GLY A 317 -1.96 14.74 -15.08
C GLY A 317 -0.59 15.26 -14.61
N ARG A 318 0.17 14.47 -13.85
CA ARG A 318 1.47 14.85 -13.29
C ARG A 318 2.62 14.43 -14.20
N LYS A 319 3.79 15.06 -14.02
CA LYS A 319 5.05 14.68 -14.66
C LYS A 319 6.10 14.39 -13.57
N PRO A 320 6.11 13.18 -12.98
CA PRO A 320 7.07 12.84 -11.93
C PRO A 320 8.51 12.82 -12.46
N ILE A 321 9.52 12.77 -11.59
CA ILE A 321 10.95 12.80 -11.98
C ILE A 321 11.27 11.69 -13.00
N SER A 322 10.72 10.49 -12.79
CA SER A 322 10.88 9.33 -13.66
C SER A 322 10.13 9.42 -15.01
N TYR A 323 9.33 10.47 -15.23
CA TYR A 323 8.65 10.73 -16.51
C TYR A 323 9.64 10.94 -17.66
N LYS A 324 10.86 11.40 -17.38
CA LYS A 324 11.94 11.46 -18.38
C LYS A 324 12.20 10.10 -19.05
N TYR A 325 11.89 9.01 -18.37
CA TYR A 325 12.07 7.63 -18.83
C TYR A 325 10.72 6.96 -19.15
N TYR A 326 9.70 7.74 -19.50
CA TYR A 326 8.40 7.21 -19.89
C TYR A 326 8.53 6.34 -21.15
N PRO A 327 7.81 5.20 -21.26
CA PRO A 327 7.92 4.34 -22.43
C PRO A 327 7.57 5.09 -23.72
N ASP A 328 8.43 4.92 -24.73
CA ASP A 328 8.25 5.53 -26.04
C ASP A 328 8.53 4.47 -27.12
N ILE A 329 7.48 3.75 -27.51
CA ILE A 329 7.55 2.71 -28.54
C ILE A 329 7.96 3.27 -29.91
N SER A 330 7.77 4.57 -30.14
CA SER A 330 8.13 5.20 -31.42
C SER A 330 9.63 5.17 -31.70
N ARG A 331 10.45 4.94 -30.66
CA ARG A 331 11.91 4.80 -30.72
C ARG A 331 12.38 3.35 -30.81
N HIS A 332 11.48 2.38 -30.85
CA HIS A 332 11.84 0.97 -30.95
C HIS A 332 12.25 0.62 -32.38
N TRP A 333 13.37 -0.05 -32.57
CA TRP A 333 13.90 -0.39 -33.91
C TRP A 333 12.94 -1.22 -34.78
N LEU A 334 12.07 -2.02 -34.14
CA LEU A 334 11.07 -2.88 -34.82
C LEU A 334 9.68 -2.23 -34.94
N HIS A 335 9.26 -1.42 -33.97
CA HIS A 335 7.88 -0.92 -33.86
C HIS A 335 7.78 0.60 -34.03
N GLY A 336 8.92 1.26 -34.16
CA GLY A 336 9.03 2.71 -34.24
C GLY A 336 8.69 3.26 -35.61
N LYS A 337 8.71 4.60 -35.72
CA LYS A 337 8.38 5.34 -36.95
C LYS A 337 9.45 6.35 -37.35
N ASP A 338 10.62 6.30 -36.71
CA ASP A 338 11.75 7.15 -37.08
C ASP A 338 12.24 6.77 -38.49
N GLU A 339 12.48 7.76 -39.34
CA GLU A 339 12.89 7.56 -40.73
C GLU A 339 14.26 6.87 -40.84
N SER A 340 15.08 6.89 -39.78
CA SER A 340 16.37 6.19 -39.74
C SER A 340 16.26 4.68 -39.55
N PHE A 341 15.09 4.15 -39.17
CA PHE A 341 14.92 2.71 -39.01
C PHE A 341 14.87 2.00 -40.36
N LEU A 342 15.64 0.91 -40.47
CA LEU A 342 15.70 0.12 -41.69
C LEU A 342 14.35 -0.56 -41.94
N LYS A 343 13.80 -0.39 -43.15
CA LYS A 343 12.52 -1.01 -43.55
C LYS A 343 12.51 -2.52 -43.37
N ILE A 344 13.63 -3.19 -43.64
CA ILE A 344 13.77 -4.64 -43.41
C ILE A 344 13.42 -5.04 -41.97
N ASN A 345 13.66 -4.16 -40.99
CA ASN A 345 13.29 -4.40 -39.62
C ASN A 345 11.83 -4.04 -39.37
N THR A 346 11.39 -2.83 -39.73
CA THR A 346 10.02 -2.38 -39.42
C THR A 346 8.93 -3.14 -40.19
N ASP A 347 9.25 -3.66 -41.38
CA ASP A 347 8.32 -4.48 -42.16
C ASP A 347 8.09 -5.85 -41.50
N LEU A 348 9.10 -6.40 -40.82
CA LEU A 348 8.99 -7.66 -40.05
C LEU A 348 8.13 -7.52 -38.80
N SER A 349 7.76 -6.31 -38.37
CA SER A 349 6.98 -6.11 -37.13
C SER A 349 5.62 -6.81 -37.15
N LYS A 350 5.12 -7.20 -38.33
CA LYS A 350 3.85 -7.91 -38.54
C LYS A 350 4.02 -9.43 -38.69
N GLU A 351 5.25 -9.90 -38.82
CA GLU A 351 5.59 -11.32 -39.01
C GLU A 351 6.02 -12.00 -37.69
N TYR A 352 6.34 -11.21 -36.65
CA TYR A 352 6.69 -11.66 -35.31
C TYR A 352 5.51 -11.78 -34.34
#